data_AF-A0A382Z4X4-F1
#
_entry.id   AF-A0A382Z4X4-F1
#
_cell.length_a   1.000
_cell.length_b   1.000
_cell.length_c   1.000
_cell.angle_alpha   90.00
_cell.angle_beta   90.00
_cell.angle_gamma   90.00
#
_symmetry.space_group_name_H-M   'P 1'
#
loop_
_entity.id
_entity.type
_entity.pdbx_description
1 polymer ?
#
loop_
_entity_poly.entity_id
_entity_poly.type
_entity_poly.pdbx_seq_one_letter_code
_entity_poly.pdbx_strand_id
1 'polypeptide(L)' 'MDDNQLLRYSRHIFLPEIDIDGQKKINSAKVLLIGLGAL' A
#
# COMPACT_ATOMS: atom_id res chain seq x y z
N MET A 1 6.26 -9.55 -2.71
CA MET A 1 6.05 -9.19 -1.30
C MET A 1 6.72 -10.27 -0.48
N ASP A 2 7.51 -9.87 0.49
CA ASP A 2 8.08 -10.79 1.48
C ASP A 2 7.12 -10.96 2.67
N ASP A 3 7.44 -11.90 3.56
CA ASP A 3 6.62 -12.22 4.73
C ASP A 3 6.44 -11.03 5.68
N ASN A 4 7.45 -10.15 5.77
CA ASN A 4 7.39 -8.95 6.61
C ASN A 4 6.38 -7.93 6.06
N GLN A 5 6.31 -7.77 4.73
CA GLN A 5 5.32 -6.92 4.08
C GLN A 5 3.91 -7.48 4.23
N LEU A 6 3.73 -8.80 4.14
CA LEU A 6 2.44 -9.45 4.35
C LEU A 6 1.93 -9.22 5.78
N LEU A 7 2.79 -9.36 6.78
CA LEU A 7 2.42 -9.07 8.17
C LEU A 7 2.07 -7.58 8.37
N ARG A 8 2.90 -6.67 7.82
CA ARG A 8 2.70 -5.22 7.91
C ARG A 8 1.39 -4.74 7.28
N TYR A 9 1.04 -5.25 6.10
CA TYR A 9 -0.14 -4.81 5.34
C TYR A 9 -1.34 -5.74 5.47
N SER A 10 -1.27 -6.75 6.35
CA SER A 10 -2.33 -7.75 6.57
C SER A 10 -3.73 -7.16 6.60
N ARG A 11 -3.96 -6.12 7.41
CA ARG A 11 -5.27 -5.44 7.53
C ARG A 11 -5.79 -4.84 6.23
N HIS A 12 -4.92 -4.32 5.35
CA HIS A 12 -5.34 -3.80 4.05
C HIS A 12 -5.60 -4.92 3.05
N ILE A 13 -4.77 -5.97 3.06
CA ILE A 13 -4.94 -7.15 2.20
C ILE A 13 -6.25 -7.87 2.51
N PHE A 14 -6.71 -7.88 3.77
CA PHE A 14 -8.01 -8.46 4.13
C PHE A 14 -9.21 -7.71 3.56
N LEU A 15 -9.05 -6.47 3.09
CA LEU A 15 -10.14 -5.73 2.45
C LEU A 15 -10.32 -6.24 1.01
N PRO A 16 -11.52 -6.73 0.62
CA PRO A 16 -11.76 -7.27 -0.72
C PRO A 16 -11.45 -6.29 -1.86
N GLU A 17 -11.54 -4.99 -1.60
CA GLU A 17 -11.30 -3.93 -2.59
C GLU A 17 -9.80 -3.70 -2.87
N ILE A 18 -8.93 -4.09 -1.93
CA ILE A 18 -7.48 -3.96 -2.05
C ILE A 18 -6.89 -5.31 -2.45
N ASP A 19 -7.10 -6.34 -1.60
CA ASP A 19 -6.48 -7.66 -1.74
C ASP A 19 -4.95 -7.58 -1.98
N ILE A 20 -4.32 -8.69 -2.35
CA ILE A 20 -2.90 -8.79 -2.66
C ILE A 20 -2.55 -7.94 -3.89
N ASP A 21 -3.42 -7.92 -4.90
CA ASP A 21 -3.11 -7.26 -6.17
C ASP A 21 -3.18 -5.73 -6.07
N GLY A 22 -4.11 -5.17 -5.30
CA GLY A 22 -4.13 -3.75 -4.98
C GLY A 22 -2.91 -3.33 -4.17
N GLN A 23 -2.51 -4.12 -3.18
CA GLN A 23 -1.30 -3.83 -2.40
C GLN A 23 -0.03 -3.88 -3.27
N LYS A 24 0.08 -4.81 -4.22
CA LYS A 24 1.17 -4.83 -5.20
C LYS A 24 1.18 -3.58 -6.09
N LYS A 25 0.02 -3.13 -6.55
CA LYS A 25 -0.10 -1.88 -7.34
C LYS A 25 0.41 -0.69 -6.54
N ILE A 26 -0.02 -0.54 -5.28
CA ILE A 26 0.45 0.52 -4.38
C ILE A 26 1.97 0.44 -4.19
N ASN A 27 2.53 -0.75 -3.96
CA ASN A 27 3.98 -0.91 -3.78
C ASN A 27 4.79 -0.53 -5.03
N SER A 28 4.22 -0.71 -6.23
CA SER A 28 4.84 -0.33 -7.50
C SER A 28 4.59 1.12 -7.91
N ALA A 29 3.67 1.81 -7.23
CA ALA A 29 3.28 3.16 -7.57
C ALA A 29 4.37 4.17 -7.22
N LYS A 30 4.37 5.29 -7.94
CA LYS A 30 5.19 6.46 -7.64
C LYS A 30 4.26 7.63 -7.39
N VAL A 31 4.47 8.33 -6.27
CA VAL A 31 3.67 9.49 -5.87
C VAL A 31 4.59 10.70 -5.74
N LEU A 32 4.23 11.80 -6.41
CA LEU A 32 4.88 13.10 -6.22
C LEU A 32 4.04 13.91 -5.23
N LEU A 33 4.66 14.31 -4.13
CA LEU A 33 4.05 15.19 -3.14
C LEU A 33 4.58 16.61 -3.35
N ILE A 34 3.71 17.56 -3.68
CA ILE A 34 4.07 18.97 -3.88
C ILE A 34 3.56 19.77 -2.69
N GLY A 35 4.50 20.31 -1.92
CA GLY A 35 4.21 20.97 -0.65
C GLY A 35 4.13 19.97 0.51
N LEU A 36 4.79 20.32 1.62
CA LEU A 36 4.84 19.53 2.86
C LEU A 36 4.29 20.38 4.02
N GLY A 37 3.09 20.94 3.81
CA GLY A 37 2.38 21.79 4.76
C GLY A 37 1.37 21.02 5.59
N ALA A 38 0.24 21.64 5.93
CA ALA A 38 -0.82 21.03 6.75
C ALA A 38 -1.84 20.17 5.97
N LEU A 39 -1.65 20.02 4.65
CA LEU A 39 -2.48 19.16 3.79
C LEU A 39 -2.00 17.70 3.90
#